data_AF-A0A7C7LMJ4-F1
#
_entry.id   AF-A0A7C7LMJ4-F1
#
_cell.length_a   1.000
_cell.length_b   1.000
_cell.length_c   1.000
_cell.angle_alpha   90.00
_cell.angle_beta   90.00
_cell.angle_gamma   90.00
#
_symmetry.space_group_name_H-M   'P 1'
#
loop_
_entity.id
_entity.type
_entity.pdbx_description
1 polymer ?
#
loop_
_entity_poly.entity_id
_entity_poly.type
_entity_poly.pdbx_seq_one_letter_code
_entity_poly.pdbx_strand_id
1 'polypeptide(L)'
;VDHSHADAVVTVSNTPEGETAIRSIYGDRVLVVPYVMPGFDLARAIWRITQEVDWTALEGIVLMSHGLFTFADDARESYRRMIDLVTEAEDFLGEGASLDSTCGSVAALALATLRGLVSRSADAAMLARFDGSPCAYAFACREDAGSVATRGPLTPDHVIRTKRLPLVVTDQPEKALAEYESDYQTYFDAHTRAGQKMLDSAPRWALWPGFGTVSFGRSVKDVEVVADIIEHTVDAIVQAEHHGGWKALPASDIYNVEYWDLEQAKLRKGLSAAEFQGRIALVTGAASGIGQACVKELLANGAVVAALDVNPLITEQYETSNVLGIQCDVTDSADVADAVERVVLRFGGLDIVVSNAGIFTASAPISEMKDEDWSRSLDVNLSAAMRLLRVSVPYLTHGIDPSIVIVGSKNVSAPGPGAAAYSAAKAGLTQLARVAALELASSGIRINTVHPNAVFDTAIWTDEVLQARANHYGLSVDEYRTSNLLGTHVSSKDVARMVCAMAGSLFAKTTGAQVPVDGGTERVV
;
A
#
# COMPACT_ATOMS: atom_id res chain seq x y z
N VAL A 1 3.97 3.07 -37.36
CA VAL A 1 2.94 2.16 -36.83
C VAL A 1 2.82 2.47 -35.37
N ASP A 2 1.67 2.96 -34.97
CA ASP A 2 1.35 3.28 -33.59
C ASP A 2 0.19 2.39 -33.16
N HIS A 3 0.18 2.02 -31.88
CA HIS A 3 -0.87 1.22 -31.28
C HIS A 3 -1.30 1.87 -29.99
N SER A 4 -2.61 1.94 -29.78
CA SER A 4 -3.19 2.51 -28.57
C SER A 4 -4.42 1.71 -28.14
N HIS A 5 -4.65 1.66 -26.84
CA HIS A 5 -5.90 1.21 -26.22
C HIS A 5 -6.75 2.41 -25.80
N ALA A 6 -6.85 3.42 -26.67
CA ALA A 6 -7.55 4.67 -26.37
C ALA A 6 -8.97 4.40 -25.90
N ASP A 7 -9.33 4.95 -24.73
CA ASP A 7 -10.60 4.65 -24.05
C ASP A 7 -11.80 4.85 -24.95
N ALA A 8 -11.83 5.94 -25.73
CA ALA A 8 -12.96 6.23 -26.61
C ALA A 8 -13.21 5.10 -27.63
N VAL A 9 -12.15 4.63 -28.29
CA VAL A 9 -12.25 3.55 -29.29
C VAL A 9 -12.66 2.24 -28.62
N VAL A 10 -12.04 1.90 -27.49
CA VAL A 10 -12.34 0.66 -26.79
C VAL A 10 -13.77 0.69 -26.23
N THR A 11 -14.20 1.81 -25.66
CA THR A 11 -15.56 2.07 -25.17
C THR A 11 -16.60 1.83 -26.26
N VAL A 12 -16.44 2.47 -27.43
CA VAL A 12 -17.35 2.26 -28.56
C VAL A 12 -17.36 0.79 -28.98
N SER A 13 -16.18 0.18 -29.08
CA SER A 13 -16.06 -1.23 -29.51
C SER A 13 -16.69 -2.23 -28.53
N ASN A 14 -16.83 -1.85 -27.25
CA ASN A 14 -17.39 -2.66 -26.17
C ASN A 14 -18.87 -2.33 -25.87
N THR A 15 -19.60 -1.85 -26.87
CA THR A 15 -21.06 -1.77 -26.84
C THR A 15 -21.69 -2.96 -27.59
N PRO A 16 -22.96 -3.33 -27.33
CA PRO A 16 -23.65 -4.38 -28.08
C PRO A 16 -23.61 -4.20 -29.60
N GLU A 17 -23.62 -2.97 -30.09
CA GLU A 17 -23.58 -2.59 -31.51
C GLU A 17 -22.22 -2.02 -31.93
N GLY A 18 -21.15 -2.30 -31.16
CA GLY A 18 -19.85 -1.63 -31.31
C GLY A 18 -19.23 -1.73 -32.69
N GLU A 19 -19.34 -2.87 -33.38
CA GLU A 19 -18.83 -2.99 -34.76
C GLU A 19 -19.57 -2.05 -35.72
N THR A 20 -20.90 -1.95 -35.59
CA THR A 20 -21.71 -1.05 -36.41
C THR A 20 -21.33 0.41 -36.14
N ALA A 21 -21.15 0.79 -34.87
CA ALA A 21 -20.73 2.13 -34.49
C ALA A 21 -19.33 2.47 -35.03
N ILE A 22 -18.34 1.59 -34.85
CA ILE A 22 -16.98 1.76 -35.41
C ILE A 22 -17.02 1.96 -36.93
N ARG A 23 -17.82 1.15 -37.65
CA ARG A 23 -18.01 1.31 -39.11
C ARG A 23 -18.70 2.62 -39.47
N SER A 24 -19.63 3.11 -38.63
CA SER A 24 -20.30 4.39 -38.85
C SER A 24 -19.38 5.60 -38.62
N ILE A 25 -18.46 5.51 -37.66
CA ILE A 25 -17.51 6.60 -37.35
C ILE A 25 -16.47 6.70 -38.47
N TYR A 26 -15.83 5.57 -38.79
CA TYR A 26 -14.64 5.59 -39.64
C TYR A 26 -14.88 5.21 -41.11
N GLY A 27 -16.00 4.56 -41.42
CA GLY A 27 -16.29 4.05 -42.76
C GLY A 27 -15.21 3.08 -43.25
N ASP A 28 -14.84 3.21 -44.52
CA ASP A 28 -13.84 2.34 -45.18
C ASP A 28 -12.38 2.75 -44.88
N ARG A 29 -12.16 3.83 -44.09
CA ARG A 29 -10.80 4.30 -43.72
C ARG A 29 -10.09 3.35 -42.77
N VAL A 30 -10.82 2.49 -42.05
CA VAL A 30 -10.23 1.53 -41.11
C VAL A 30 -10.69 0.12 -41.39
N LEU A 31 -9.77 -0.82 -41.26
CA LEU A 31 -10.10 -2.23 -41.28
C LEU A 31 -10.60 -2.66 -39.90
N VAL A 32 -11.86 -3.07 -39.80
CA VAL A 32 -12.43 -3.62 -38.56
C VAL A 32 -12.19 -5.11 -38.49
N VAL A 33 -11.50 -5.56 -37.45
CA VAL A 33 -11.10 -6.95 -37.24
C VAL A 33 -11.80 -7.46 -35.98
N PRO A 34 -12.54 -8.59 -36.05
CA PRO A 34 -13.18 -9.18 -34.87
C PRO A 34 -12.12 -9.57 -33.84
N TYR A 35 -12.53 -9.73 -32.58
CA TYR A 35 -11.60 -10.13 -31.53
C TYR A 35 -10.87 -11.43 -31.89
N VAL A 36 -9.54 -11.39 -31.79
CA VAL A 36 -8.66 -12.55 -31.93
C VAL A 36 -7.62 -12.45 -30.82
N MET A 37 -7.30 -13.59 -30.21
CA MET A 37 -6.26 -13.68 -29.18
C MET A 37 -4.96 -12.98 -29.65
N PRO A 38 -4.41 -12.04 -28.85
CA PRO A 38 -3.17 -11.35 -29.18
C PRO A 38 -1.99 -12.32 -29.42
N GLY A 39 -0.98 -11.85 -30.16
CA GLY A 39 0.19 -12.64 -30.51
C GLY A 39 0.07 -13.30 -31.88
N PHE A 40 0.49 -14.57 -31.98
CA PHE A 40 0.62 -15.25 -33.27
C PHE A 40 -0.72 -15.45 -34.00
N ASP A 41 -1.80 -15.73 -33.27
CA ASP A 41 -3.11 -15.93 -33.86
C ASP A 41 -3.66 -14.64 -34.49
N LEU A 42 -3.53 -13.52 -33.79
CA LEU A 42 -3.84 -12.20 -34.34
C LEU A 42 -2.99 -11.90 -35.57
N ALA A 43 -1.67 -12.11 -35.52
CA ALA A 43 -0.79 -11.86 -36.67
C ALA A 43 -1.21 -12.69 -37.90
N ARG A 44 -1.58 -13.96 -37.70
CA ARG A 44 -2.09 -14.83 -38.75
C ARG A 44 -3.45 -14.38 -39.28
N ALA A 45 -4.34 -13.92 -38.41
CA ALA A 45 -5.65 -13.40 -38.80
C ALA A 45 -5.51 -12.13 -39.66
N ILE A 46 -4.68 -11.18 -39.22
CA ILE A 46 -4.37 -9.96 -39.99
C ILE A 46 -3.77 -10.33 -41.34
N TRP A 47 -2.77 -11.22 -41.39
CA TRP A 47 -2.17 -11.65 -42.66
C TRP A 47 -3.22 -12.23 -43.62
N ARG A 48 -4.15 -13.05 -43.12
CA ARG A 48 -5.23 -13.62 -43.96
C ARG A 48 -6.20 -12.57 -44.47
N ILE A 49 -6.64 -11.65 -43.60
CA ILE A 49 -7.62 -10.61 -43.95
C ILE A 49 -7.02 -9.61 -44.96
N THR A 50 -5.72 -9.37 -44.87
CA THR A 50 -5.04 -8.31 -45.63
C THR A 50 -4.40 -8.75 -46.94
N GLN A 51 -4.62 -9.99 -47.40
CA GLN A 51 -4.04 -10.49 -48.66
C GLN A 51 -4.44 -9.67 -49.89
N GLU A 52 -5.65 -9.13 -49.90
CA GLU A 52 -6.24 -8.41 -51.04
C GLU A 52 -6.63 -6.96 -50.68
N VAL A 53 -6.16 -6.47 -49.53
CA VAL A 53 -6.49 -5.13 -49.04
C VAL A 53 -5.61 -4.08 -49.71
N ASP A 54 -6.23 -3.02 -50.22
CA ASP A 54 -5.51 -1.81 -50.63
C ASP A 54 -5.11 -0.99 -49.40
N TRP A 55 -3.85 -1.15 -48.98
CA TRP A 55 -3.29 -0.42 -47.84
C TRP A 55 -3.24 1.09 -48.03
N THR A 56 -3.33 1.60 -49.26
CA THR A 56 -3.34 3.05 -49.51
C THR A 56 -4.68 3.70 -49.18
N ALA A 57 -5.76 2.91 -49.12
CA ALA A 57 -7.08 3.35 -48.72
C ALA A 57 -7.32 3.31 -47.20
N LEU A 58 -6.38 2.72 -46.43
CA LEU A 58 -6.52 2.56 -44.98
C LEU A 58 -5.63 3.53 -44.20
N GLU A 59 -6.20 4.08 -43.13
CA GLU A 59 -5.53 4.89 -42.12
C GLU A 59 -5.21 4.09 -40.85
N GLY A 60 -5.97 3.03 -40.59
CA GLY A 60 -5.78 2.19 -39.41
C GLY A 60 -6.51 0.84 -39.44
N ILE A 61 -6.31 0.08 -38.36
CA ILE A 61 -6.99 -1.18 -38.06
C ILE A 61 -7.60 -1.05 -36.66
N VAL A 62 -8.90 -1.29 -36.54
CA VAL A 62 -9.57 -1.43 -35.23
C VAL A 62 -9.69 -2.91 -34.91
N LEU A 63 -9.08 -3.32 -33.79
CA LEU A 63 -9.28 -4.63 -33.20
C LEU A 63 -10.40 -4.52 -32.16
N MET A 64 -11.53 -5.16 -32.44
CA MET A 64 -12.68 -5.13 -31.54
C MET A 64 -12.29 -5.59 -30.11
N SER A 65 -12.68 -4.80 -29.11
CA SER A 65 -12.39 -5.02 -27.68
C SER A 65 -10.90 -5.02 -27.28
N HIS A 66 -10.03 -4.48 -28.14
CA HIS A 66 -8.59 -4.40 -27.86
C HIS A 66 -8.09 -2.97 -28.10
N GLY A 67 -8.22 -2.43 -29.31
CA GLY A 67 -7.74 -1.08 -29.58
C GLY A 67 -7.49 -0.76 -31.06
N LEU A 68 -6.77 0.33 -31.28
CA LEU A 68 -6.52 0.92 -32.60
C LEU A 68 -5.04 0.78 -32.99
N PHE A 69 -4.79 0.48 -34.25
CA PHE A 69 -3.49 0.61 -34.90
C PHE A 69 -3.57 1.64 -36.00
N THR A 70 -2.59 2.52 -36.09
CA THR A 70 -2.40 3.40 -37.24
C THR A 70 -1.04 3.18 -37.85
N PHE A 71 -0.91 3.50 -39.14
CA PHE A 71 0.32 3.29 -39.87
C PHE A 71 0.44 4.28 -41.02
N ALA A 72 1.69 4.62 -41.34
CA ALA A 72 2.11 5.41 -42.48
C ALA A 72 3.61 5.17 -42.70
N ASP A 73 4.14 5.60 -43.85
CA ASP A 73 5.59 5.58 -44.15
C ASP A 73 6.37 6.59 -43.28
N ASP A 74 5.67 7.55 -42.68
CA ASP A 74 6.21 8.57 -41.79
C ASP A 74 5.59 8.47 -40.38
N ALA A 75 6.44 8.59 -39.35
CA ALA A 75 6.02 8.42 -37.96
C ALA A 75 5.07 9.54 -37.50
N ARG A 76 5.29 10.79 -37.96
CA ARG A 76 4.41 11.91 -37.61
C ARG A 76 3.02 11.72 -38.20
N GLU A 77 2.94 11.26 -39.45
CA GLU A 77 1.66 10.97 -40.09
C GLU A 77 0.92 9.80 -39.43
N SER A 78 1.62 8.72 -39.07
CA SER A 78 1.06 7.58 -38.31
C SER A 78 0.45 8.05 -36.97
N TYR A 79 1.16 8.92 -36.26
CA TYR A 79 0.69 9.49 -35.00
C TYR A 79 -0.46 10.49 -35.18
N ARG A 80 -0.43 11.32 -36.22
CA ARG A 80 -1.54 12.24 -36.56
C ARG A 80 -2.83 11.48 -36.82
N ARG A 81 -2.78 10.40 -37.60
CA ARG A 81 -3.92 9.51 -37.84
C ARG A 81 -4.46 8.92 -36.54
N MET A 82 -3.59 8.58 -35.58
CA MET A 82 -4.01 8.08 -34.27
C MET A 82 -4.83 9.13 -33.53
N ILE A 83 -4.35 10.38 -33.49
CA ILE A 83 -5.08 11.49 -32.86
C ILE A 83 -6.43 11.69 -33.55
N ASP A 84 -6.44 11.83 -34.87
CA ASP A 84 -7.66 12.15 -35.64
C ASP A 84 -8.74 11.06 -35.43
N LEU A 85 -8.37 9.77 -35.55
CA LEU A 85 -9.32 8.67 -35.35
C LEU A 85 -9.79 8.58 -33.90
N VAL A 86 -8.92 8.78 -32.91
CA VAL A 86 -9.34 8.78 -31.49
C VAL A 86 -10.30 9.93 -31.22
N THR A 87 -10.02 11.14 -31.72
CA THR A 87 -10.89 12.31 -31.57
C THR A 87 -12.26 12.09 -32.23
N GLU A 88 -12.32 11.45 -33.40
CA GLU A 88 -13.61 11.09 -34.02
C GLU A 88 -14.44 10.14 -33.13
N ALA A 89 -13.83 9.22 -32.39
CA ALA A 89 -14.52 8.38 -31.41
C ALA A 89 -14.91 9.14 -30.14
N GLU A 90 -14.08 10.07 -29.66
CA GLU A 90 -14.41 10.96 -28.53
C GLU A 90 -15.63 11.83 -28.88
N ASP A 91 -15.64 12.42 -30.08
CA ASP A 91 -16.76 13.22 -30.59
C ASP A 91 -18.05 12.39 -30.71
N PHE A 92 -17.94 11.12 -31.12
CA PHE A 92 -19.08 10.19 -31.16
C PHE A 92 -19.65 9.90 -29.76
N LEU A 93 -18.78 9.67 -28.78
CA LEU A 93 -19.21 9.43 -27.40
C LEU A 93 -19.81 10.69 -26.75
N GLY A 94 -19.33 11.87 -27.18
CA GLY A 94 -19.73 13.16 -26.65
C GLY A 94 -19.13 13.45 -25.26
N GLU A 95 -19.52 14.60 -24.70
CA GLU A 95 -19.10 14.95 -23.34
C GLU A 95 -19.75 14.03 -22.31
N GLY A 96 -18.98 13.62 -21.30
CA GLY A 96 -19.53 12.93 -20.14
C GLY A 96 -20.55 13.77 -19.40
N ALA A 97 -21.47 13.10 -18.71
CA ALA A 97 -22.43 13.77 -17.86
C ALA A 97 -21.69 14.63 -16.82
N SER A 98 -22.13 15.88 -16.64
CA SER A 98 -21.62 16.71 -15.56
C SER A 98 -21.90 16.02 -14.23
N LEU A 99 -20.85 15.60 -13.55
CA LEU A 99 -20.94 14.98 -12.24
C LEU A 99 -21.11 16.06 -11.16
N ASP A 100 -21.86 15.74 -10.13
CA ASP A 100 -21.85 16.54 -8.91
C ASP A 100 -20.48 16.41 -8.23
N SER A 101 -20.04 17.44 -7.52
CA SER A 101 -18.78 17.47 -6.77
C SER A 101 -18.76 16.59 -5.53
N THR A 102 -19.81 15.80 -5.29
CA THR A 102 -19.94 14.93 -4.12
C THR A 102 -18.90 13.81 -4.16
N CYS A 103 -18.09 13.72 -3.11
CA CYS A 103 -17.14 12.63 -2.91
C CYS A 103 -17.69 11.61 -1.91
N GLY A 104 -17.39 10.34 -2.16
CA GLY A 104 -17.63 9.28 -1.20
C GLY A 104 -16.61 9.26 -0.07
N SER A 105 -16.98 8.66 1.06
CA SER A 105 -16.09 8.48 2.21
C SER A 105 -16.43 7.19 2.94
N VAL A 106 -15.42 6.47 3.40
CA VAL A 106 -15.60 5.26 4.20
C VAL A 106 -14.97 5.42 5.59
N ALA A 107 -15.50 4.70 6.57
CA ALA A 107 -14.87 4.62 7.88
C ALA A 107 -13.52 3.88 7.75
N ALA A 108 -12.46 4.43 8.35
CA ALA A 108 -11.11 3.86 8.29
C ALA A 108 -11.07 2.38 8.74
N LEU A 109 -11.83 2.03 9.79
CA LEU A 109 -11.88 0.65 10.28
C LEU A 109 -12.52 -0.31 9.26
N ALA A 110 -13.51 0.15 8.50
CA ALA A 110 -14.14 -0.67 7.47
C ALA A 110 -13.16 -0.95 6.31
N LEU A 111 -12.37 0.06 5.91
CA LEU A 111 -11.30 -0.11 4.92
C LEU A 111 -10.23 -1.10 5.40
N ALA A 112 -9.80 -0.98 6.67
CA ALA A 112 -8.85 -1.90 7.30
C ALA A 112 -9.36 -3.34 7.34
N THR A 113 -10.63 -3.54 7.69
CA THR A 113 -11.29 -4.86 7.67
C THR A 113 -11.28 -5.46 6.28
N LEU A 114 -11.70 -4.68 5.26
CA LEU A 114 -11.73 -5.14 3.87
C LEU A 114 -10.32 -5.50 3.36
N ARG A 115 -9.32 -4.65 3.61
CA ARG A 115 -7.91 -4.93 3.29
C ARG A 115 -7.43 -6.23 3.95
N GLY A 116 -7.75 -6.43 5.22
CA GLY A 116 -7.37 -7.62 5.98
C GLY A 116 -7.96 -8.90 5.38
N LEU A 117 -9.23 -8.85 4.95
CA LEU A 117 -9.90 -9.97 4.28
C LEU A 117 -9.23 -10.32 2.94
N VAL A 118 -9.02 -9.32 2.08
CA VAL A 118 -8.37 -9.50 0.78
C VAL A 118 -6.94 -10.00 0.93
N SER A 119 -6.19 -9.50 1.92
CA SER A 119 -4.81 -9.96 2.18
C SER A 119 -4.76 -11.44 2.59
N ARG A 120 -5.72 -11.92 3.40
CA ARG A 120 -5.82 -13.34 3.77
C ARG A 120 -6.16 -14.22 2.57
N SER A 121 -7.09 -13.78 1.73
CA SER A 121 -7.42 -14.44 0.47
C SER A 121 -6.21 -14.54 -0.47
N ALA A 122 -5.38 -13.49 -0.50
CA ALA A 122 -4.18 -13.44 -1.34
C ALA A 122 -2.99 -14.25 -0.80
N ASP A 123 -3.08 -14.74 0.44
CA ASP A 123 -1.96 -15.29 1.23
C ASP A 123 -0.74 -14.34 1.23
N ALA A 124 -1.00 -13.03 1.27
CA ALA A 124 0.00 -11.98 1.21
C ALA A 124 -0.54 -10.67 1.76
N ALA A 125 0.30 -9.85 2.39
CA ALA A 125 -0.10 -8.49 2.77
C ALA A 125 -0.36 -7.63 1.53
N MET A 126 -1.54 -7.00 1.48
CA MET A 126 -1.98 -6.14 0.38
C MET A 126 -2.29 -4.74 0.90
N LEU A 127 -1.75 -3.70 0.29
CA LEU A 127 -2.22 -2.33 0.49
C LEU A 127 -3.64 -2.15 -0.07
N ALA A 128 -4.38 -1.18 0.45
CA ALA A 128 -5.67 -0.77 -0.11
C ALA A 128 -5.74 0.75 -0.28
N ARG A 129 -6.23 1.21 -1.43
CA ARG A 129 -6.54 2.63 -1.70
C ARG A 129 -8.02 2.75 -2.00
N PHE A 130 -8.73 3.51 -1.17
CA PHE A 130 -10.10 3.92 -1.46
C PHE A 130 -10.08 5.10 -2.44
N ASP A 131 -10.94 5.03 -3.45
CA ASP A 131 -11.27 6.16 -4.31
C ASP A 131 -12.75 6.53 -4.14
N GLY A 132 -12.95 7.70 -3.54
CA GLY A 132 -14.24 8.35 -3.37
C GLY A 132 -14.39 9.58 -4.27
N SER A 133 -13.58 9.70 -5.34
CA SER A 133 -13.73 10.76 -6.34
C SER A 133 -15.18 10.86 -6.85
N PRO A 134 -15.62 12.03 -7.36
CA PRO A 134 -16.95 12.18 -7.92
C PRO A 134 -17.32 11.10 -8.95
N CYS A 135 -16.39 10.70 -9.82
CA CYS A 135 -16.58 9.63 -10.80
C CYS A 135 -16.83 8.28 -10.12
N ALA A 136 -15.92 7.86 -9.22
CA ALA A 136 -16.05 6.59 -8.51
C ALA A 136 -17.29 6.52 -7.63
N TYR A 137 -17.63 7.63 -6.94
CA TYR A 137 -18.81 7.74 -6.12
C TYR A 137 -20.09 7.65 -6.95
N ALA A 138 -20.20 8.43 -8.03
CA ALA A 138 -21.36 8.41 -8.91
C ALA A 138 -21.58 7.03 -9.53
N PHE A 139 -20.50 6.37 -9.98
CA PHE A 139 -20.55 5.00 -10.46
C PHE A 139 -21.05 4.03 -9.39
N ALA A 140 -20.52 4.11 -8.18
CA ALA A 140 -20.91 3.24 -7.07
C ALA A 140 -22.33 3.48 -6.55
N CYS A 141 -22.92 4.64 -6.83
CA CYS A 141 -24.29 5.00 -6.47
C CYS A 141 -25.34 4.55 -7.50
N ARG A 142 -24.95 4.01 -8.65
CA ARG A 142 -25.92 3.49 -9.63
C ARG A 142 -26.69 2.29 -9.07
N GLU A 143 -27.96 2.18 -9.40
CA GLU A 143 -28.81 1.04 -9.01
C GLU A 143 -28.28 -0.29 -9.58
N ASP A 144 -27.69 -0.25 -10.77
CA ASP A 144 -27.15 -1.40 -11.48
C ASP A 144 -25.62 -1.56 -11.35
N ALA A 145 -24.96 -0.78 -10.46
CA ALA A 145 -23.49 -0.71 -10.35
C ALA A 145 -22.84 -2.10 -10.25
N GLY A 146 -23.38 -2.98 -9.39
CA GLY A 146 -22.88 -4.34 -9.21
C GLY A 146 -23.02 -5.21 -10.47
N SER A 147 -24.07 -5.00 -11.25
CA SER A 147 -24.29 -5.72 -12.52
C SER A 147 -23.32 -5.23 -13.60
N VAL A 148 -23.20 -3.91 -13.80
CA VAL A 148 -22.34 -3.36 -14.86
C VAL A 148 -20.85 -3.59 -14.57
N ALA A 149 -20.43 -3.44 -13.31
CA ALA A 149 -19.04 -3.65 -12.89
C ALA A 149 -18.57 -5.10 -13.04
N THR A 150 -19.51 -6.06 -13.00
CA THR A 150 -19.20 -7.51 -13.08
C THR A 150 -19.37 -8.10 -14.47
N ARG A 151 -19.54 -7.27 -15.52
CA ARG A 151 -19.58 -7.78 -16.91
C ARG A 151 -18.20 -8.11 -17.48
N GLY A 152 -17.14 -7.49 -16.97
CA GLY A 152 -15.74 -7.74 -17.36
C GLY A 152 -14.93 -6.45 -17.56
N PRO A 153 -13.62 -6.59 -17.85
CA PRO A 153 -12.69 -5.47 -17.95
C PRO A 153 -12.82 -4.71 -19.29
N LEU A 154 -12.23 -3.51 -19.34
CA LEU A 154 -12.19 -2.67 -20.55
C LEU A 154 -11.45 -3.32 -21.72
N THR A 155 -10.27 -3.86 -21.46
CA THR A 155 -9.52 -4.67 -22.43
C THR A 155 -9.15 -6.00 -21.76
N PRO A 156 -8.94 -7.08 -22.53
CA PRO A 156 -8.50 -8.34 -21.96
C PRO A 156 -7.10 -8.23 -21.33
N ASP A 157 -6.26 -7.29 -21.76
CA ASP A 157 -4.91 -7.08 -21.22
C ASP A 157 -4.93 -6.59 -19.76
N HIS A 158 -5.97 -5.86 -19.35
CA HIS A 158 -6.11 -5.36 -17.98
C HIS A 158 -6.24 -6.48 -16.94
N VAL A 159 -6.75 -7.66 -17.35
CA VAL A 159 -7.04 -8.78 -16.44
C VAL A 159 -5.81 -9.25 -15.67
N ILE A 160 -4.61 -9.09 -16.23
CA ILE A 160 -3.35 -9.50 -15.60
C ILE A 160 -3.05 -8.65 -14.34
N ARG A 161 -3.66 -7.47 -14.22
CA ARG A 161 -3.54 -6.56 -13.08
C ARG A 161 -4.78 -6.54 -12.20
N THR A 162 -5.97 -6.57 -12.79
CA THR A 162 -7.24 -6.34 -12.07
C THR A 162 -8.03 -7.60 -11.74
N LYS A 163 -7.65 -8.76 -12.33
CA LYS A 163 -8.53 -9.91 -12.52
C LYS A 163 -9.77 -9.58 -13.34
N ARG A 164 -10.56 -10.61 -13.64
CA ARG A 164 -11.76 -10.49 -14.49
C ARG A 164 -12.84 -9.62 -13.87
N LEU A 165 -13.11 -9.78 -12.57
CA LEU A 165 -14.23 -9.15 -11.87
C LEU A 165 -13.77 -8.43 -10.59
N PRO A 166 -14.46 -7.35 -10.17
CA PRO A 166 -14.32 -6.78 -8.83
C PRO A 166 -14.96 -7.67 -7.77
N LEU A 167 -14.54 -7.47 -6.52
CA LEU A 167 -15.38 -7.78 -5.37
C LEU A 167 -16.50 -6.73 -5.26
N VAL A 168 -17.75 -7.14 -5.10
CA VAL A 168 -18.85 -6.22 -4.75
C VAL A 168 -19.03 -6.25 -3.23
N VAL A 169 -18.71 -5.16 -2.55
CA VAL A 169 -18.78 -5.07 -1.09
C VAL A 169 -20.23 -5.04 -0.63
N THR A 170 -20.55 -5.82 0.40
CA THR A 170 -21.86 -5.86 1.05
C THR A 170 -21.72 -5.52 2.54
N ASP A 171 -22.84 -5.58 3.28
CA ASP A 171 -22.84 -5.53 4.74
C ASP A 171 -22.14 -6.73 5.40
N GLN A 172 -21.89 -7.80 4.64
CA GLN A 172 -21.20 -9.03 5.05
C GLN A 172 -19.98 -9.28 4.15
N PRO A 173 -18.90 -8.49 4.30
CA PRO A 173 -17.76 -8.53 3.38
C PRO A 173 -17.05 -9.90 3.35
N GLU A 174 -17.06 -10.66 4.45
CA GLU A 174 -16.54 -12.04 4.50
C GLU A 174 -17.28 -12.96 3.55
N LYS A 175 -18.63 -12.85 3.53
CA LYS A 175 -19.48 -13.68 2.68
C LYS A 175 -19.33 -13.28 1.21
N ALA A 176 -19.31 -11.99 0.92
CA ALA A 176 -19.07 -11.48 -0.44
C ALA A 176 -17.72 -11.95 -0.99
N LEU A 177 -16.67 -11.97 -0.16
CA LEU A 177 -15.37 -12.48 -0.54
C LEU A 177 -15.39 -13.99 -0.80
N ALA A 178 -16.05 -14.79 0.06
CA ALA A 178 -16.16 -16.22 -0.16
C ALA A 178 -16.93 -16.56 -1.46
N GLU A 179 -17.96 -15.79 -1.79
CA GLU A 179 -18.70 -15.89 -3.06
C GLU A 179 -17.77 -15.54 -4.24
N TYR A 180 -17.00 -14.45 -4.15
CA TYR A 180 -16.00 -14.08 -5.15
C TYR A 180 -14.98 -15.20 -5.40
N GLU A 181 -14.44 -15.80 -4.34
CA GLU A 181 -13.47 -16.91 -4.44
C GLU A 181 -14.09 -18.15 -5.11
N SER A 182 -15.33 -18.48 -4.75
CA SER A 182 -16.09 -19.58 -5.35
C SER A 182 -16.36 -19.34 -6.85
N ASP A 183 -16.70 -18.10 -7.22
CA ASP A 183 -16.90 -17.71 -8.61
C ASP A 183 -15.60 -17.77 -9.41
N TYR A 184 -14.48 -17.35 -8.81
CA TYR A 184 -13.15 -17.45 -9.44
C TYR A 184 -12.71 -18.91 -9.63
N GLN A 185 -12.99 -19.78 -8.65
CA GLN A 185 -12.75 -21.23 -8.77
C GLN A 185 -13.58 -21.84 -9.90
N THR A 186 -14.88 -21.52 -9.95
CA THR A 186 -15.79 -21.98 -11.02
C THR A 186 -15.30 -21.49 -12.39
N TYR A 187 -14.85 -20.25 -12.46
CA TYR A 187 -14.26 -19.66 -13.66
C TYR A 187 -13.00 -20.40 -14.12
N PHE A 188 -12.12 -20.78 -13.19
CA PHE A 188 -10.94 -21.59 -13.49
C PHE A 188 -11.31 -22.99 -13.97
N ASP A 189 -12.17 -23.70 -13.24
CA ASP A 189 -12.55 -25.09 -13.56
C ASP A 189 -13.24 -25.22 -14.92
N ALA A 190 -14.03 -24.21 -15.31
CA ALA A 190 -14.71 -24.19 -16.60
C ALA A 190 -13.77 -24.02 -17.81
N HIS A 191 -12.57 -23.46 -17.63
CA HIS A 191 -11.69 -23.06 -18.75
C HIS A 191 -10.27 -23.63 -18.69
N THR A 192 -9.87 -24.22 -17.56
CA THR A 192 -8.52 -24.73 -17.34
C THR A 192 -8.10 -25.79 -18.34
N ARG A 193 -6.82 -25.73 -18.73
CA ARG A 193 -6.16 -26.68 -19.64
C ARG A 193 -5.12 -27.49 -18.88
N ALA A 194 -4.79 -28.67 -19.41
CA ALA A 194 -3.86 -29.60 -18.78
C ALA A 194 -2.53 -28.89 -18.40
N GLY A 195 -2.18 -28.93 -17.11
CA GLY A 195 -0.94 -28.38 -16.57
C GLY A 195 -1.03 -26.95 -16.00
N GLN A 196 -2.16 -26.24 -16.17
CA GLN A 196 -2.34 -24.93 -15.56
C GLN A 196 -2.65 -25.05 -14.06
N LYS A 197 -2.06 -24.15 -13.27
CA LYS A 197 -2.38 -23.96 -11.84
C LYS A 197 -3.19 -22.69 -11.68
N MET A 198 -4.20 -22.72 -10.82
CA MET A 198 -5.00 -21.54 -10.51
C MET A 198 -4.09 -20.46 -9.90
N LEU A 199 -4.27 -19.22 -10.33
CA LEU A 199 -3.68 -18.05 -9.67
C LEU A 199 -4.37 -17.82 -8.31
N ASP A 200 -3.85 -16.95 -7.45
CA ASP A 200 -4.55 -16.61 -6.21
C ASP A 200 -5.95 -16.07 -6.53
N SER A 201 -6.94 -16.38 -5.71
CA SER A 201 -8.34 -15.99 -5.94
C SER A 201 -8.69 -14.63 -5.35
N ALA A 202 -7.72 -13.86 -4.84
CA ALA A 202 -8.02 -12.61 -4.17
C ALA A 202 -8.35 -11.48 -5.15
N PRO A 203 -9.38 -10.67 -4.89
CA PRO A 203 -9.72 -9.55 -5.75
C PRO A 203 -8.58 -8.53 -5.79
N ARG A 204 -8.44 -7.84 -6.92
CA ARG A 204 -7.48 -6.73 -7.06
C ARG A 204 -8.16 -5.37 -6.95
N TRP A 205 -9.47 -5.31 -7.09
CA TRP A 205 -10.24 -4.13 -6.77
C TRP A 205 -11.65 -4.52 -6.31
N ALA A 206 -12.34 -3.58 -5.69
CA ALA A 206 -13.70 -3.73 -5.23
C ALA A 206 -14.57 -2.53 -5.59
N LEU A 207 -15.82 -2.81 -5.91
CA LEU A 207 -16.90 -1.83 -5.94
C LEU A 207 -17.51 -1.77 -4.55
N TRP A 208 -17.62 -0.58 -3.96
CA TRP A 208 -18.27 -0.36 -2.68
C TRP A 208 -19.55 0.46 -2.88
N PRO A 209 -20.72 -0.20 -3.04
CA PRO A 209 -21.98 0.46 -3.39
C PRO A 209 -22.31 1.61 -2.44
N GLY A 210 -22.62 2.78 -3.01
CA GLY A 210 -22.92 4.01 -2.25
C GLY A 210 -21.69 4.75 -1.71
N PHE A 211 -20.47 4.29 -1.99
CA PHE A 211 -19.24 4.91 -1.46
C PHE A 211 -18.17 5.15 -2.53
N GLY A 212 -17.84 4.20 -3.38
CA GLY A 212 -16.77 4.37 -4.36
C GLY A 212 -16.11 3.05 -4.74
N THR A 213 -14.81 3.09 -5.05
CA THR A 213 -14.03 1.89 -5.39
C THR A 213 -12.83 1.71 -4.45
N VAL A 214 -12.28 0.50 -4.39
CA VAL A 214 -11.06 0.20 -3.62
C VAL A 214 -10.11 -0.58 -4.50
N SER A 215 -8.85 -0.18 -4.57
CA SER A 215 -7.78 -0.90 -5.29
C SER A 215 -6.83 -1.59 -4.32
N PHE A 216 -6.42 -2.81 -4.63
CA PHE A 216 -5.53 -3.63 -3.81
C PHE A 216 -4.24 -3.99 -4.56
N GLY A 217 -3.11 -4.00 -3.86
CA GLY A 217 -1.82 -4.31 -4.47
C GLY A 217 -0.75 -4.60 -3.43
N ARG A 218 0.33 -5.27 -3.84
CA ARG A 218 1.43 -5.64 -2.93
C ARG A 218 2.37 -4.46 -2.65
N SER A 219 2.33 -3.42 -3.47
CA SER A 219 3.13 -2.21 -3.38
C SER A 219 2.29 -0.99 -3.75
N VAL A 220 2.76 0.22 -3.44
CA VAL A 220 2.08 1.47 -3.84
C VAL A 220 1.93 1.53 -5.36
N LYS A 221 2.98 1.12 -6.09
CA LYS A 221 2.95 1.05 -7.56
C LYS A 221 1.86 0.10 -8.08
N ASP A 222 1.69 -1.08 -7.47
CA ASP A 222 0.66 -2.02 -7.91
C ASP A 222 -0.74 -1.44 -7.68
N VAL A 223 -0.96 -0.81 -6.52
CA VAL A 223 -2.22 -0.13 -6.21
C VAL A 223 -2.50 1.01 -7.18
N GLU A 224 -1.49 1.81 -7.52
CA GLU A 224 -1.62 2.91 -8.48
C GLU A 224 -1.98 2.39 -9.87
N VAL A 225 -1.31 1.34 -10.36
CA VAL A 225 -1.63 0.72 -11.66
C VAL A 225 -3.06 0.17 -11.67
N VAL A 226 -3.49 -0.48 -10.59
CA VAL A 226 -4.88 -0.98 -10.52
C VAL A 226 -5.86 0.19 -10.50
N ALA A 227 -5.62 1.20 -9.67
CA ALA A 227 -6.52 2.35 -9.54
C ALA A 227 -6.69 3.09 -10.89
N ASP A 228 -5.59 3.32 -11.61
CA ASP A 228 -5.56 3.92 -12.94
C ASP A 228 -6.44 3.13 -13.92
N ILE A 229 -6.24 1.80 -13.99
CA ILE A 229 -7.06 0.93 -14.84
C ILE A 229 -8.55 0.99 -14.45
N ILE A 230 -8.87 1.05 -13.16
CA ILE A 230 -10.26 1.11 -12.70
C ILE A 230 -10.91 2.44 -13.03
N GLU A 231 -10.20 3.56 -12.90
CA GLU A 231 -10.68 4.89 -13.29
C GLU A 231 -11.10 4.90 -14.77
N HIS A 232 -10.20 4.50 -15.67
CA HIS A 232 -10.48 4.36 -17.10
C HIS A 232 -11.63 3.38 -17.40
N THR A 233 -11.66 2.24 -16.69
CA THR A 233 -12.71 1.23 -16.90
C THR A 233 -14.09 1.73 -16.44
N VAL A 234 -14.16 2.43 -15.32
CA VAL A 234 -15.41 3.00 -14.79
C VAL A 234 -15.98 4.03 -15.75
N ASP A 235 -15.13 4.95 -16.23
CA ASP A 235 -15.54 5.98 -17.18
C ASP A 235 -16.04 5.36 -18.49
N ALA A 236 -15.31 4.37 -19.03
CA ALA A 236 -15.73 3.63 -20.22
C ALA A 236 -17.07 2.90 -20.04
N ILE A 237 -17.29 2.26 -18.88
CA ILE A 237 -18.58 1.60 -18.58
C ILE A 237 -19.71 2.62 -18.56
N VAL A 238 -19.54 3.75 -17.87
CA VAL A 238 -20.56 4.79 -17.76
C VAL A 238 -20.90 5.36 -19.14
N GLN A 239 -19.89 5.63 -19.97
CA GLN A 239 -20.07 6.11 -21.34
C GLN A 239 -20.79 5.06 -22.21
N ALA A 240 -20.33 3.81 -22.21
CA ALA A 240 -20.96 2.75 -22.99
C ALA A 240 -22.43 2.52 -22.59
N GLU A 241 -22.77 2.63 -21.30
CA GLU A 241 -24.17 2.52 -20.83
C GLU A 241 -25.07 3.66 -21.38
N HIS A 242 -24.53 4.85 -21.66
CA HIS A 242 -25.28 5.89 -22.38
C HIS A 242 -25.46 5.57 -23.88
N HIS A 243 -24.61 4.71 -24.44
CA HIS A 243 -24.55 4.32 -25.84
C HIS A 243 -25.06 2.88 -26.10
N GLY A 244 -26.06 2.45 -25.34
CA GLY A 244 -26.76 1.17 -25.58
C GLY A 244 -26.26 -0.01 -24.75
N GLY A 245 -25.29 0.19 -23.87
CA GLY A 245 -24.88 -0.77 -22.85
C GLY A 245 -23.40 -1.15 -22.90
N TRP A 246 -22.89 -1.66 -21.78
CA TRP A 246 -21.56 -2.21 -21.62
C TRP A 246 -21.51 -3.71 -21.90
N LYS A 247 -20.56 -4.12 -22.76
CA LYS A 247 -20.31 -5.52 -23.12
C LYS A 247 -18.80 -5.79 -23.22
N ALA A 248 -18.28 -6.50 -22.24
CA ALA A 248 -16.92 -7.05 -22.29
C ALA A 248 -16.85 -8.36 -23.11
N LEU A 249 -15.63 -8.83 -23.33
CA LEU A 249 -15.36 -10.12 -23.98
C LEU A 249 -15.93 -11.30 -23.17
N PRO A 250 -16.22 -12.44 -23.84
CA PRO A 250 -16.58 -13.67 -23.15
C PRO A 250 -15.54 -14.11 -22.11
N ALA A 251 -16.01 -14.74 -21.03
CA ALA A 251 -15.15 -15.24 -19.96
C ALA A 251 -13.99 -16.12 -20.47
N SER A 252 -14.24 -16.96 -21.48
CA SER A 252 -13.24 -17.84 -22.08
C SER A 252 -12.09 -17.08 -22.73
N ASP A 253 -12.37 -15.94 -23.36
CA ASP A 253 -11.36 -15.11 -24.02
C ASP A 253 -10.53 -14.35 -23.00
N ILE A 254 -11.18 -13.84 -21.96
CA ILE A 254 -10.50 -13.22 -20.82
C ILE A 254 -9.58 -14.24 -20.12
N TYR A 255 -10.04 -15.49 -19.99
CA TYR A 255 -9.26 -16.57 -19.36
C TYR A 255 -7.98 -16.86 -20.12
N ASN A 256 -8.08 -16.88 -21.46
CA ASN A 256 -6.94 -17.13 -22.33
C ASN A 256 -5.83 -16.10 -22.11
N VAL A 257 -6.16 -14.82 -21.84
CA VAL A 257 -5.19 -13.77 -21.56
C VAL A 257 -4.68 -13.84 -20.11
N GLU A 258 -5.57 -14.01 -19.13
CA GLU A 258 -5.17 -14.09 -17.71
C GLU A 258 -4.20 -15.24 -17.46
N TYR A 259 -4.41 -16.40 -18.10
CA TYR A 259 -3.58 -17.59 -17.94
C TYR A 259 -2.55 -17.78 -19.06
N TRP A 260 -2.27 -16.74 -19.85
CA TRP A 260 -1.22 -16.80 -20.87
C TRP A 260 0.17 -16.72 -20.24
N ASP A 261 0.98 -17.77 -20.40
CA ASP A 261 2.31 -17.86 -19.77
C ASP A 261 3.23 -16.67 -20.10
N LEU A 262 3.17 -16.12 -21.31
CA LEU A 262 3.99 -14.98 -21.72
C LEU A 262 3.61 -13.69 -20.98
N GLU A 263 2.33 -13.48 -20.72
CA GLU A 263 1.85 -12.33 -19.94
C GLU A 263 2.14 -12.52 -18.45
N GLN A 264 1.92 -13.71 -17.92
CA GLN A 264 2.26 -14.04 -16.53
C GLN A 264 3.76 -13.92 -16.25
N ALA A 265 4.62 -14.21 -17.24
CA ALA A 265 6.06 -14.01 -17.11
C ALA A 265 6.46 -12.54 -16.89
N LYS A 266 5.67 -11.57 -17.35
CA LYS A 266 5.92 -10.13 -17.10
C LYS A 266 5.76 -9.78 -15.63
N LEU A 267 4.86 -10.47 -14.91
CA LEU A 267 4.60 -10.27 -13.48
C LEU A 267 5.59 -11.03 -12.59
N ARG A 268 6.15 -12.15 -13.08
CA ARG A 268 7.10 -13.00 -12.32
C ARG A 268 8.53 -12.45 -12.26
N LYS A 269 8.84 -11.35 -12.96
CA LYS A 269 10.16 -10.68 -12.87
C LYS A 269 10.28 -9.93 -11.54
N GLY A 270 10.65 -10.64 -10.47
CA GLY A 270 10.97 -10.05 -9.17
C GLY A 270 11.62 -11.09 -8.25
N LEU A 271 12.62 -10.66 -7.47
CA LEU A 271 13.25 -11.42 -6.39
C LEU A 271 12.19 -11.89 -5.36
N SER A 272 12.52 -12.85 -4.50
CA SER A 272 11.68 -13.24 -3.35
C SER A 272 11.13 -12.00 -2.66
N ALA A 273 9.82 -12.00 -2.35
CA ALA A 273 9.16 -10.86 -1.71
C ALA A 273 9.96 -10.41 -0.48
N ALA A 274 10.17 -9.11 -0.36
CA ALA A 274 10.82 -8.54 0.82
C ALA A 274 9.99 -8.84 2.09
N GLU A 275 10.65 -8.91 3.24
CA GLU A 275 10.06 -9.35 4.51
C GLU A 275 8.77 -8.62 4.88
N PHE A 276 8.69 -7.32 4.58
CA PHE A 276 7.53 -6.48 4.89
C PHE A 276 6.77 -6.02 3.65
N GLN A 277 6.93 -6.70 2.50
CA GLN A 277 6.22 -6.34 1.27
C GLN A 277 4.70 -6.27 1.51
N GLY A 278 4.11 -5.09 1.26
CA GLY A 278 2.67 -4.85 1.43
C GLY A 278 2.22 -4.64 2.87
N ARG A 279 3.14 -4.62 3.85
CA ARG A 279 2.87 -4.30 5.25
C ARG A 279 2.97 -2.80 5.52
N ILE A 280 2.17 -2.33 6.46
CA ILE A 280 2.00 -0.91 6.82
C ILE A 280 2.57 -0.70 8.22
N ALA A 281 3.61 0.12 8.33
CA ALA A 281 4.26 0.43 9.59
C ALA A 281 4.03 1.88 10.02
N LEU A 282 3.86 2.11 11.31
CA LEU A 282 3.84 3.44 11.93
C LEU A 282 5.04 3.56 12.86
N VAL A 283 5.80 4.64 12.73
CA VAL A 283 6.99 4.92 13.57
C VAL A 283 6.84 6.30 14.20
N THR A 284 6.90 6.39 15.53
CA THR A 284 6.89 7.69 16.24
C THR A 284 8.30 8.20 16.55
N GLY A 285 8.46 9.52 16.63
CA GLY A 285 9.78 10.14 16.79
C GLY A 285 10.68 9.89 15.57
N ALA A 286 10.07 9.94 14.38
CA ALA A 286 10.67 9.48 13.13
C ALA A 286 11.53 10.51 12.40
N ALA A 287 11.62 11.75 12.89
CA ALA A 287 12.39 12.80 12.21
C ALA A 287 13.92 12.61 12.34
N SER A 288 14.38 11.86 13.33
CA SER A 288 15.82 11.68 13.60
C SER A 288 16.16 10.37 14.31
N GLY A 289 17.47 10.07 14.42
CA GLY A 289 18.01 8.99 15.24
C GLY A 289 17.41 7.61 14.95
N ILE A 290 17.05 6.88 16.02
CA ILE A 290 16.49 5.53 15.95
C ILE A 290 15.21 5.48 15.12
N GLY A 291 14.30 6.44 15.30
CA GLY A 291 13.04 6.49 14.54
C GLY A 291 13.29 6.62 13.04
N GLN A 292 14.15 7.56 12.63
CA GLN A 292 14.54 7.70 11.22
C GLN A 292 15.21 6.42 10.68
N ALA A 293 16.06 5.78 11.47
CA ALA A 293 16.71 4.52 11.08
C ALA A 293 15.67 3.39 10.90
N CYS A 294 14.66 3.30 11.77
CA CYS A 294 13.55 2.36 11.63
C CYS A 294 12.75 2.62 10.35
N VAL A 295 12.43 3.87 10.01
CA VAL A 295 11.77 4.21 8.74
C VAL A 295 12.57 3.68 7.55
N LYS A 296 13.88 3.98 7.51
CA LYS A 296 14.77 3.54 6.42
C LYS A 296 14.85 2.02 6.31
N GLU A 297 15.00 1.31 7.44
CA GLU A 297 15.13 -0.15 7.44
C GLU A 297 13.81 -0.86 7.06
N LEU A 298 12.67 -0.35 7.52
CA LEU A 298 11.34 -0.88 7.13
C LEU A 298 11.07 -0.71 5.64
N LEU A 299 11.37 0.47 5.08
CA LEU A 299 11.24 0.74 3.64
C LEU A 299 12.16 -0.15 2.81
N ALA A 300 13.42 -0.33 3.24
CA ALA A 300 14.38 -1.20 2.56
C ALA A 300 13.92 -2.67 2.52
N ASN A 301 13.05 -3.06 3.45
CA ASN A 301 12.43 -4.38 3.54
C ASN A 301 10.99 -4.41 2.98
N GLY A 302 10.57 -3.40 2.22
CA GLY A 302 9.36 -3.41 1.41
C GLY A 302 8.06 -2.94 2.08
N ALA A 303 8.12 -2.48 3.33
CA ALA A 303 6.97 -1.86 3.99
C ALA A 303 6.68 -0.47 3.41
N VAL A 304 5.43 -0.03 3.56
CA VAL A 304 5.09 1.41 3.54
C VAL A 304 5.11 1.93 4.97
N VAL A 305 5.52 3.18 5.17
CA VAL A 305 5.79 3.71 6.50
C VAL A 305 5.09 5.05 6.72
N ALA A 306 4.35 5.16 7.82
CA ALA A 306 3.93 6.43 8.38
C ALA A 306 4.94 6.91 9.42
N ALA A 307 5.54 8.07 9.17
CA ALA A 307 6.56 8.67 10.01
C ALA A 307 5.93 9.83 10.81
N LEU A 308 5.77 9.65 12.12
CA LEU A 308 5.17 10.63 13.02
C LEU A 308 6.26 11.34 13.81
N ASP A 309 6.21 12.66 13.85
CA ASP A 309 7.10 13.47 14.69
C ASP A 309 6.46 14.83 15.01
N VAL A 310 6.84 15.47 16.12
CA VAL A 310 6.39 16.82 16.44
C VAL A 310 7.03 17.87 15.53
N ASN A 311 8.19 17.55 14.93
CA ASN A 311 8.88 18.41 13.98
C ASN A 311 8.05 18.56 12.69
N PRO A 312 7.62 19.77 12.31
CA PRO A 312 6.81 19.99 11.10
C PRO A 312 7.52 19.60 9.81
N LEU A 313 8.87 19.58 9.80
CA LEU A 313 9.65 19.19 8.61
C LEU A 313 9.47 17.71 8.24
N ILE A 314 8.84 16.90 9.09
CA ILE A 314 8.58 15.48 8.82
C ILE A 314 7.74 15.26 7.55
N THR A 315 6.87 16.21 7.20
CA THR A 315 6.01 16.14 6.01
C THR A 315 6.79 16.26 4.69
N GLU A 316 7.94 16.94 4.73
CA GLU A 316 8.81 17.20 3.57
C GLU A 316 10.07 16.31 3.59
N GLN A 317 10.41 15.71 4.73
CA GLN A 317 11.62 14.92 4.91
C GLN A 317 11.69 13.68 4.02
N TYR A 318 10.55 13.16 3.59
CA TYR A 318 10.44 11.94 2.79
C TYR A 318 9.68 12.21 1.48
N GLU A 319 10.39 12.38 0.37
CA GLU A 319 9.81 12.63 -0.95
C GLU A 319 9.47 11.32 -1.70
N THR A 320 8.71 10.41 -1.07
CA THR A 320 8.35 9.13 -1.72
C THR A 320 6.91 8.74 -1.43
N SER A 321 6.25 8.08 -2.39
CA SER A 321 4.87 7.59 -2.22
C SER A 321 4.72 6.46 -1.18
N ASN A 322 5.84 5.84 -0.77
CA ASN A 322 5.91 4.79 0.24
C ASN A 322 6.01 5.32 1.68
N VAL A 323 6.20 6.63 1.87
CA VAL A 323 6.28 7.25 3.19
C VAL A 323 5.23 8.33 3.35
N LEU A 324 4.48 8.29 4.44
CA LEU A 324 3.59 9.36 4.85
C LEU A 324 4.18 10.07 6.08
N GLY A 325 4.75 11.25 5.89
CA GLY A 325 5.18 12.13 6.99
C GLY A 325 3.97 12.83 7.62
N ILE A 326 3.83 12.74 8.94
CA ILE A 326 2.74 13.37 9.70
C ILE A 326 3.32 14.12 10.88
N GLN A 327 3.07 15.44 10.94
CA GLN A 327 3.32 16.18 12.16
C GLN A 327 2.33 15.71 13.22
N CYS A 328 2.83 15.22 14.35
CA CYS A 328 2.01 14.66 15.42
C CYS A 328 2.69 14.85 16.79
N ASP A 329 2.01 15.52 17.72
CA ASP A 329 2.33 15.50 19.14
C ASP A 329 1.70 14.28 19.81
N VAL A 330 2.55 13.30 20.14
CA VAL A 330 2.13 12.05 20.78
C VAL A 330 1.54 12.21 22.19
N THR A 331 1.64 13.41 22.78
CA THR A 331 0.98 13.74 24.07
C THR A 331 -0.50 14.10 23.89
N ASP A 332 -0.90 14.52 22.70
CA ASP A 332 -2.29 14.83 22.35
C ASP A 332 -3.02 13.58 21.82
N SER A 333 -4.15 13.24 22.43
CA SER A 333 -4.94 12.07 22.02
C SER A 333 -5.68 12.28 20.70
N ALA A 334 -6.07 13.51 20.37
CA ALA A 334 -6.75 13.82 19.12
C ALA A 334 -5.77 13.75 17.95
N ASP A 335 -4.56 14.29 18.13
CA ASP A 335 -3.51 14.28 17.13
C ASP A 335 -3.05 12.84 16.81
N VAL A 336 -2.88 12.00 17.83
CA VAL A 336 -2.59 10.56 17.63
C VAL A 336 -3.73 9.84 16.90
N ALA A 337 -4.99 10.18 17.21
CA ALA A 337 -6.15 9.58 16.54
C ALA A 337 -6.22 9.96 15.05
N ASP A 338 -6.08 11.25 14.73
CA ASP A 338 -6.03 11.76 13.36
C ASP A 338 -4.88 11.14 12.58
N ALA A 339 -3.68 11.11 13.18
CA ALA A 339 -2.51 10.54 12.53
C ALA A 339 -2.72 9.08 12.15
N VAL A 340 -3.22 8.23 13.07
CA VAL A 340 -3.50 6.81 12.77
C VAL A 340 -4.58 6.66 11.71
N GLU A 341 -5.66 7.45 11.77
CA GLU A 341 -6.72 7.43 10.76
C GLU A 341 -6.18 7.78 9.36
N ARG A 342 -5.33 8.80 9.25
CA ARG A 342 -4.67 9.18 7.99
C ARG A 342 -3.78 8.06 7.44
N VAL A 343 -3.09 7.29 8.29
CA VAL A 343 -2.33 6.11 7.85
C VAL A 343 -3.26 5.07 7.22
N VAL A 344 -4.36 4.77 7.90
CA VAL A 344 -5.31 3.76 7.45
C VAL A 344 -6.01 4.18 6.16
N LEU A 345 -6.41 5.45 6.03
CA LEU A 345 -7.00 5.97 4.80
C LEU A 345 -6.00 6.02 3.64
N ARG A 346 -4.71 6.25 3.92
CA ARG A 346 -3.66 6.31 2.88
C ARG A 346 -3.25 4.94 2.35
N PHE A 347 -3.04 3.97 3.25
CA PHE A 347 -2.44 2.67 2.90
C PHE A 347 -3.40 1.49 3.09
N GLY A 348 -4.54 1.71 3.74
CA GLY A 348 -5.60 0.72 3.89
C GLY A 348 -5.62 -0.03 5.22
N GLY A 349 -4.72 0.25 6.17
CA GLY A 349 -4.65 -0.50 7.43
C GLY A 349 -3.42 -0.17 8.29
N LEU A 350 -3.11 -1.04 9.26
CA LEU A 350 -1.94 -0.92 10.13
C LEU A 350 -1.47 -2.32 10.59
N ASP A 351 -0.19 -2.64 10.38
CA ASP A 351 0.38 -3.95 10.70
C ASP A 351 1.52 -3.88 11.73
N ILE A 352 2.30 -2.79 11.71
CA ILE A 352 3.47 -2.63 12.58
C ILE A 352 3.39 -1.28 13.30
N VAL A 353 3.61 -1.26 14.61
CA VAL A 353 3.78 -0.03 15.38
C VAL A 353 5.13 -0.02 16.07
N VAL A 354 5.97 0.95 15.75
CA VAL A 354 7.23 1.22 16.45
C VAL A 354 7.04 2.43 17.35
N SER A 355 6.81 2.18 18.65
CA SER A 355 6.70 3.21 19.67
C SER A 355 8.10 3.64 20.09
N ASN A 356 8.63 4.66 19.42
CA ASN A 356 10.01 5.14 19.58
C ASN A 356 10.09 6.55 20.19
N ALA A 357 9.08 7.40 20.02
CA ALA A 357 9.08 8.75 20.57
C ALA A 357 9.45 8.76 22.06
N GLY A 358 10.35 9.67 22.41
CA GLY A 358 10.86 9.78 23.76
C GLY A 358 11.77 11.00 23.91
N ILE A 359 11.90 11.48 25.14
CA ILE A 359 12.76 12.61 25.49
C ILE A 359 13.57 12.27 26.72
N PHE A 360 14.73 12.90 26.85
CA PHE A 360 15.47 12.93 28.10
C PHE A 360 15.37 14.36 28.66
N THR A 361 14.61 14.54 29.75
CA THR A 361 14.48 15.85 30.42
C THR A 361 15.77 16.19 31.18
N ALA A 362 15.85 17.42 31.73
CA ALA A 362 17.04 17.88 32.43
C ALA A 362 17.45 16.89 33.55
N SER A 363 18.74 16.59 33.63
CA SER A 363 19.26 15.68 34.64
C SER A 363 19.32 16.39 35.99
N ALA A 364 18.66 15.85 37.01
CA ALA A 364 18.59 16.46 38.34
C ALA A 364 18.54 15.39 39.45
N PRO A 365 19.22 15.60 40.60
CA PRO A 365 18.96 14.86 41.83
C PRO A 365 17.48 14.91 42.19
N ILE A 366 16.98 13.90 42.93
CA ILE A 366 15.55 13.82 43.29
C ILE A 366 15.09 15.07 44.07
N SER A 367 15.93 15.61 44.95
CA SER A 367 15.64 16.83 45.73
C SER A 367 15.51 18.10 44.90
N GLU A 368 15.96 18.08 43.64
CA GLU A 368 15.98 19.22 42.72
C GLU A 368 15.10 18.95 41.48
N MET A 369 14.43 17.80 41.43
CA MET A 369 13.56 17.43 40.31
C MET A 369 12.35 18.36 40.27
N LYS A 370 12.18 19.04 39.14
CA LYS A 370 11.01 19.89 38.91
C LYS A 370 9.79 19.05 38.54
N ASP A 371 8.63 19.45 39.04
CA ASP A 371 7.37 18.77 38.74
C ASP A 371 7.05 18.81 37.24
N GLU A 372 7.44 19.87 36.53
CA GLU A 372 7.24 19.99 35.09
C GLU A 372 8.12 19.00 34.31
N ASP A 373 9.40 18.86 34.69
CA ASP A 373 10.34 17.93 34.06
C ASP A 373 9.94 16.47 34.32
N TRP A 374 9.45 16.18 35.53
CA TRP A 374 8.90 14.88 35.90
C TRP A 374 7.65 14.56 35.06
N SER A 375 6.67 15.46 35.05
CA SER A 375 5.39 15.28 34.36
C SER A 375 5.59 15.15 32.85
N ARG A 376 6.42 16.01 32.25
CA ARG A 376 6.74 15.95 30.82
C ARG A 376 7.44 14.64 30.45
N SER A 377 8.37 14.15 31.28
CA SER A 377 9.03 12.86 31.05
C SER A 377 8.04 11.70 31.10
N LEU A 378 7.14 11.65 32.09
CA LEU A 378 6.11 10.61 32.15
C LEU A 378 5.15 10.70 30.97
N ASP A 379 4.71 11.91 30.61
CA ASP A 379 3.71 12.09 29.58
C ASP A 379 4.21 11.63 28.20
N VAL A 380 5.45 12.03 27.84
CA VAL A 380 6.06 11.64 26.56
C VAL A 380 6.59 10.21 26.57
N ASN A 381 7.31 9.77 27.61
CA ASN A 381 7.99 8.47 27.57
C ASN A 381 7.12 7.29 28.02
N LEU A 382 5.94 7.53 28.61
CA LEU A 382 5.04 6.48 29.09
C LEU A 382 3.61 6.68 28.58
N SER A 383 2.97 7.80 28.94
CA SER A 383 1.54 8.00 28.66
C SER A 383 1.25 8.05 27.16
N ALA A 384 2.14 8.66 26.37
CA ALA A 384 2.04 8.71 24.91
C ALA A 384 1.97 7.32 24.26
N ALA A 385 2.77 6.35 24.74
CA ALA A 385 2.72 4.99 24.25
C ALA A 385 1.35 4.34 24.53
N MET A 386 0.78 4.56 25.71
CA MET A 386 -0.58 4.08 26.02
C MET A 386 -1.64 4.67 25.07
N ARG A 387 -1.56 5.98 24.80
CA ARG A 387 -2.47 6.66 23.85
C ARG A 387 -2.36 6.05 22.45
N LEU A 388 -1.13 5.84 21.98
CA LEU A 388 -0.85 5.22 20.68
C LEU A 388 -1.40 3.79 20.62
N LEU A 389 -1.16 2.96 21.64
CA LEU A 389 -1.68 1.60 21.72
C LEU A 389 -3.21 1.59 21.64
N ARG A 390 -3.88 2.42 22.44
CA ARG A 390 -5.35 2.49 22.49
C ARG A 390 -5.97 2.77 21.12
N VAL A 391 -5.38 3.66 20.34
CA VAL A 391 -5.87 4.03 19.00
C VAL A 391 -5.46 3.00 17.94
N SER A 392 -4.29 2.39 18.06
CA SER A 392 -3.74 1.49 17.04
C SER A 392 -4.32 0.07 17.10
N VAL A 393 -4.66 -0.42 18.29
CA VAL A 393 -5.12 -1.82 18.52
C VAL A 393 -6.34 -2.23 17.67
N PRO A 394 -7.38 -1.40 17.50
CA PRO A 394 -8.51 -1.73 16.62
C PRO A 394 -8.06 -2.06 15.20
N TYR A 395 -7.13 -1.28 14.63
CA TYR A 395 -6.62 -1.51 13.27
C TYR A 395 -5.66 -2.69 13.19
N LEU A 396 -4.78 -2.85 14.19
CA LEU A 396 -3.86 -4.00 14.28
C LEU A 396 -4.60 -5.33 14.36
N THR A 397 -5.81 -5.37 14.94
CA THR A 397 -6.65 -6.58 14.98
C THR A 397 -7.05 -7.07 13.57
N HIS A 398 -7.05 -6.18 12.58
CA HIS A 398 -7.26 -6.51 11.16
C HIS A 398 -5.96 -6.54 10.35
N GLY A 399 -4.81 -6.29 11.00
CA GLY A 399 -3.49 -6.28 10.40
C GLY A 399 -2.97 -7.67 10.04
N ILE A 400 -1.88 -7.69 9.28
CA ILE A 400 -1.21 -8.89 8.77
C ILE A 400 0.08 -9.10 9.55
N ASP A 401 0.13 -10.21 10.30
CA ASP A 401 1.16 -10.49 11.32
C ASP A 401 1.38 -9.29 12.26
N PRO A 402 0.33 -8.81 12.95
CA PRO A 402 0.38 -7.54 13.66
C PRO A 402 1.44 -7.54 14.78
N SER A 403 2.28 -6.51 14.79
CA SER A 403 3.41 -6.41 15.71
C SER A 403 3.62 -5.00 16.25
N ILE A 404 3.97 -4.92 17.53
CA ILE A 404 4.30 -3.68 18.22
C ILE A 404 5.71 -3.83 18.78
N VAL A 405 6.58 -2.87 18.48
CA VAL A 405 7.93 -2.79 19.03
C VAL A 405 8.04 -1.53 19.86
N ILE A 406 8.34 -1.70 21.15
CA ILE A 406 8.56 -0.61 22.08
C ILE A 406 10.05 -0.33 22.20
N VAL A 407 10.47 0.92 21.97
CA VAL A 407 11.85 1.35 22.23
C VAL A 407 11.97 1.76 23.69
N GLY A 408 12.43 0.80 24.49
CA GLY A 408 12.74 0.97 25.91
C GLY A 408 14.07 1.67 26.13
N SER A 409 14.78 1.27 27.18
CA SER A 409 16.10 1.81 27.49
C SER A 409 16.86 0.87 28.42
N LYS A 410 18.18 0.89 28.35
CA LYS A 410 19.08 0.31 29.35
C LYS A 410 18.86 0.86 30.77
N ASN A 411 18.30 2.06 30.92
CA ASN A 411 17.98 2.62 32.25
C ASN A 411 16.96 1.78 33.04
N VAL A 412 16.23 0.87 32.39
CA VAL A 412 15.32 -0.07 33.07
C VAL A 412 16.09 -1.05 33.95
N SER A 413 17.18 -1.62 33.43
CA SER A 413 18.00 -2.60 34.16
C SER A 413 19.15 -1.95 34.93
N ALA A 414 19.72 -0.85 34.44
CA ALA A 414 20.86 -0.19 35.07
C ALA A 414 20.76 1.35 35.03
N PRO A 415 19.90 1.95 35.86
CA PRO A 415 19.73 3.41 35.93
C PRO A 415 20.96 4.13 36.49
N GLY A 416 21.05 5.44 36.22
CA GLY A 416 22.08 6.34 36.74
C GLY A 416 21.52 7.48 37.58
N PRO A 417 22.34 8.11 38.45
CA PRO A 417 21.96 9.34 39.15
C PRO A 417 21.49 10.42 38.16
N GLY A 418 20.51 11.21 38.57
CA GLY A 418 19.99 12.31 37.76
C GLY A 418 18.99 11.90 36.66
N ALA A 419 18.62 10.63 36.56
CA ALA A 419 17.72 10.11 35.53
C ALA A 419 16.39 9.57 36.10
N ALA A 420 15.94 10.08 37.26
CA ALA A 420 14.79 9.52 37.98
C ALA A 420 13.51 9.52 37.15
N ALA A 421 13.12 10.66 36.57
CA ALA A 421 11.90 10.79 35.77
C ALA A 421 11.93 9.90 34.52
N TYR A 422 13.05 9.90 33.79
CA TYR A 422 13.22 9.08 32.58
C TYR A 422 13.23 7.59 32.90
N SER A 423 13.98 7.17 33.93
CA SER A 423 14.08 5.77 34.34
C SER A 423 12.73 5.24 34.84
N ALA A 424 12.00 6.03 35.64
CA ALA A 424 10.66 5.68 36.10
C ALA A 424 9.69 5.52 34.92
N ALA A 425 9.70 6.47 33.98
CA ALA A 425 8.86 6.40 32.79
C ALA A 425 9.17 5.17 31.93
N LYS A 426 10.45 4.89 31.63
CA LYS A 426 10.85 3.74 30.80
C LYS A 426 10.65 2.39 31.50
N ALA A 427 10.75 2.33 32.83
CA ALA A 427 10.37 1.14 33.61
C ALA A 427 8.85 0.92 33.53
N GLY A 428 8.05 1.97 33.71
CA GLY A 428 6.60 1.94 33.52
C GLY A 428 6.21 1.52 32.10
N LEU A 429 6.91 2.02 31.08
CA LEU A 429 6.69 1.68 29.67
C LEU A 429 6.95 0.20 29.41
N THR A 430 8.02 -0.34 29.99
CA THR A 430 8.36 -1.76 29.89
C THR A 430 7.30 -2.63 30.56
N GLN A 431 6.76 -2.18 31.70
CA GLN A 431 5.67 -2.88 32.36
C GLN A 431 4.35 -2.79 31.57
N LEU A 432 4.04 -1.63 30.99
CA LEU A 432 2.91 -1.45 30.08
C LEU A 432 3.01 -2.40 28.88
N ALA A 433 4.20 -2.53 28.28
CA ALA A 433 4.43 -3.45 27.17
C ALA A 433 4.15 -4.92 27.57
N ARG A 434 4.51 -5.33 28.79
CA ARG A 434 4.19 -6.66 29.32
C ARG A 434 2.69 -6.88 29.50
N VAL A 435 1.98 -5.89 30.04
CA VAL A 435 0.51 -5.97 30.19
C VAL A 435 -0.15 -6.07 28.82
N ALA A 436 0.24 -5.21 27.87
CA ALA A 436 -0.26 -5.27 26.50
C ALA A 436 0.05 -6.61 25.82
N ALA A 437 1.18 -7.25 26.12
CA ALA A 437 1.49 -8.59 25.59
C ALA A 437 0.48 -9.65 26.05
N LEU A 438 0.05 -9.56 27.30
CA LEU A 438 -0.94 -10.47 27.88
C LEU A 438 -2.33 -10.19 27.33
N GLU A 439 -2.70 -8.91 27.20
CA GLU A 439 -4.04 -8.50 26.75
C GLU A 439 -4.26 -8.75 25.26
N LEU A 440 -3.24 -8.52 24.43
CA LEU A 440 -3.39 -8.53 22.96
C LEU A 440 -3.05 -9.88 22.31
N ALA A 441 -2.56 -10.85 23.08
CA ALA A 441 -2.17 -12.17 22.58
C ALA A 441 -3.35 -12.94 21.94
N SER A 442 -4.57 -12.81 22.48
CA SER A 442 -5.76 -13.46 21.93
C SER A 442 -6.16 -12.90 20.56
N SER A 443 -5.80 -11.65 20.28
CA SER A 443 -5.95 -11.01 18.96
C SER A 443 -4.76 -11.28 18.02
N GLY A 444 -3.78 -12.08 18.44
CA GLY A 444 -2.59 -12.39 17.64
C GLY A 444 -1.58 -11.25 17.51
N ILE A 445 -1.75 -10.15 18.23
CA ILE A 445 -0.85 -8.98 18.18
C ILE A 445 0.37 -9.25 19.07
N ARG A 446 1.55 -9.26 18.47
CA ARG A 446 2.82 -9.46 19.19
C ARG A 446 3.32 -8.13 19.71
N ILE A 447 3.89 -8.10 20.91
CA ILE A 447 4.57 -6.91 21.42
C ILE A 447 5.90 -7.27 22.07
N ASN A 448 6.98 -6.64 21.63
CA ASN A 448 8.32 -6.87 22.16
C ASN A 448 8.99 -5.52 22.45
N THR A 449 9.99 -5.53 23.34
CA THR A 449 10.73 -4.32 23.74
C THR A 449 12.20 -4.45 23.39
N VAL A 450 12.75 -3.45 22.73
CA VAL A 450 14.18 -3.29 22.53
C VAL A 450 14.73 -2.32 23.57
N HIS A 451 15.89 -2.59 24.15
CA HIS A 451 16.54 -1.73 25.15
C HIS A 451 17.88 -1.20 24.62
N PRO A 452 17.89 -0.06 23.91
CA PRO A 452 19.13 0.56 23.45
C PRO A 452 19.93 1.18 24.60
N ASN A 453 21.23 1.25 24.40
CA ASN A 453 22.17 2.04 25.19
C ASN A 453 23.22 2.65 24.27
N ALA A 454 23.79 3.80 24.68
CA ALA A 454 24.98 4.35 24.04
C ALA A 454 24.85 4.51 22.51
N VAL A 455 23.67 4.96 22.05
CA VAL A 455 23.38 5.25 20.64
C VAL A 455 23.65 6.73 20.38
N PHE A 456 24.82 7.01 19.82
CA PHE A 456 25.38 8.37 19.75
C PHE A 456 25.10 9.11 18.44
N ASP A 457 24.53 8.46 17.43
CA ASP A 457 24.12 9.06 16.15
C ASP A 457 22.70 9.66 16.21
N THR A 458 22.33 10.23 17.36
CA THR A 458 21.03 10.89 17.58
C THR A 458 21.23 12.37 17.89
N ALA A 459 20.22 13.21 17.62
CA ALA A 459 20.29 14.66 17.78
C ALA A 459 20.61 15.14 19.22
N ILE A 460 20.53 14.24 20.21
CA ILE A 460 20.83 14.51 21.62
C ILE A 460 22.35 14.59 21.88
N TRP A 461 23.18 13.98 21.02
CA TRP A 461 24.63 13.87 21.23
C TRP A 461 25.42 14.80 20.30
N THR A 462 25.62 16.04 20.72
CA THR A 462 26.59 16.93 20.06
C THR A 462 28.02 16.54 20.43
N ASP A 463 29.00 16.95 19.63
CA ASP A 463 30.42 16.72 19.92
C ASP A 463 30.82 17.28 21.30
N GLU A 464 30.24 18.43 21.68
CA GLU A 464 30.47 19.06 22.98
C GLU A 464 29.92 18.21 24.14
N VAL A 465 28.72 17.65 23.99
CA VAL A 465 28.11 16.77 25.00
C VAL A 465 28.91 15.47 25.14
N LEU A 466 29.34 14.89 24.02
CA LEU A 466 30.16 13.69 24.00
C LEU A 466 31.52 13.94 24.68
N GLN A 467 32.17 15.05 24.36
CA GLN A 467 33.45 15.41 24.97
C GLN A 467 33.31 15.65 26.47
N ALA A 468 32.26 16.36 26.91
CA ALA A 468 32.01 16.61 28.33
C ALA A 468 31.76 15.30 29.11
N ARG A 469 31.00 14.37 28.52
CA ARG A 469 30.72 13.05 29.14
C ARG A 469 31.96 12.17 29.16
N ALA A 470 32.73 12.11 28.08
CA ALA A 470 33.97 11.36 28.02
C ALA A 470 34.97 11.85 29.08
N ASN A 471 35.14 13.18 29.19
CA ASN A 471 35.98 13.81 30.22
C ASN A 471 35.53 13.49 31.65
N HIS A 472 34.21 13.44 31.90
CA HIS A 472 33.68 13.08 33.22
C HIS A 472 34.08 11.66 33.66
N TYR A 473 34.19 10.74 32.71
CA TYR A 473 34.64 9.36 32.96
C TYR A 473 36.16 9.17 32.80
N GLY A 474 36.91 10.22 32.49
CA GLY A 474 38.35 10.13 32.25
C GLY A 474 38.73 9.35 30.98
N LEU A 475 37.83 9.32 29.99
CA LEU A 475 37.98 8.60 28.73
C LEU A 475 38.13 9.57 27.56
N SER A 476 38.73 9.12 26.46
CA SER A 476 38.54 9.74 25.16
C SER A 476 37.10 9.53 24.66
N VAL A 477 36.66 10.32 23.68
CA VAL A 477 35.31 10.18 23.10
C VAL A 477 35.10 8.80 22.48
N ASP A 478 36.12 8.26 21.80
CA ASP A 478 36.00 6.93 21.20
C ASP A 478 35.98 5.82 22.26
N GLU A 479 36.83 5.89 23.29
CA GLU A 479 36.76 4.96 24.43
C GLU A 479 35.40 5.04 25.14
N TYR A 480 34.83 6.23 25.30
CA TYR A 480 33.50 6.41 25.85
C TYR A 480 32.42 5.79 24.95
N ARG A 481 32.53 5.97 23.63
CA ARG A 481 31.59 5.40 22.65
C ARG A 481 31.62 3.88 22.61
N THR A 482 32.77 3.27 22.88
CA THR A 482 32.96 1.82 22.91
C THR A 482 33.03 1.27 24.34
N SER A 483 32.56 2.02 25.34
CA SER A 483 32.56 1.61 26.76
C SER A 483 31.44 0.59 27.05
N ASN A 484 31.50 -0.55 26.36
CA ASN A 484 30.66 -1.73 26.52
C ASN A 484 31.53 -2.99 26.46
N LEU A 485 30.99 -4.14 26.88
CA LEU A 485 31.74 -5.39 27.03
C LEU A 485 32.34 -5.89 25.71
N LEU A 486 31.70 -5.60 24.58
CA LEU A 486 32.18 -5.98 23.26
C LEU A 486 33.17 -4.96 22.65
N GLY A 487 33.37 -3.80 23.28
CA GLY A 487 34.25 -2.75 22.76
C GLY A 487 33.82 -2.19 21.40
N THR A 488 32.51 -2.17 21.10
CA THR A 488 31.99 -1.80 19.77
C THR A 488 31.14 -0.55 19.79
N HIS A 489 30.96 0.10 18.64
CA HIS A 489 29.93 1.13 18.48
C HIS A 489 28.55 0.49 18.34
N VAL A 490 27.53 1.16 18.91
CA VAL A 490 26.12 0.84 18.73
C VAL A 490 25.45 2.03 18.05
N SER A 491 24.82 1.80 16.90
CA SER A 491 24.18 2.85 16.10
C SER A 491 22.66 2.75 16.10
N SER A 492 22.01 3.82 15.65
CA SER A 492 20.56 3.84 15.42
C SER A 492 20.14 2.78 14.41
N LYS A 493 21.01 2.46 13.44
CA LYS A 493 20.80 1.39 12.47
C LYS A 493 20.80 0.01 13.10
N ASP A 494 21.64 -0.24 14.10
CA ASP A 494 21.67 -1.53 14.80
C ASP A 494 20.39 -1.76 15.60
N VAL A 495 19.87 -0.70 16.23
CA VAL A 495 18.55 -0.74 16.89
C VAL A 495 17.43 -0.98 15.87
N ALA A 496 17.44 -0.26 14.74
CA ALA A 496 16.43 -0.42 13.69
C ALA A 496 16.38 -1.84 13.11
N ARG A 497 17.53 -2.48 12.92
CA ARG A 497 17.61 -3.89 12.49
C ARG A 497 16.97 -4.83 13.49
N MET A 498 17.20 -4.63 14.78
CA MET A 498 16.55 -5.42 15.83
C MET A 498 15.04 -5.16 15.87
N VAL A 499 14.61 -3.90 15.69
CA VAL A 499 13.18 -3.53 15.59
C VAL A 499 12.53 -4.28 14.43
N CYS A 500 13.15 -4.28 13.24
CA CYS A 500 12.66 -5.08 12.11
C CYS A 500 12.64 -6.57 12.43
N ALA A 501 13.70 -7.14 13.02
CA ALA A 501 13.70 -8.55 13.41
C ALA A 501 12.54 -8.90 14.36
N MET A 502 12.24 -8.03 15.34
CA MET A 502 11.12 -8.18 16.27
C MET A 502 9.75 -8.03 15.61
N ALA A 503 9.64 -7.15 14.61
CA ALA A 503 8.41 -6.93 13.87
C ALA A 503 8.12 -8.05 12.85
N GLY A 504 9.16 -8.72 12.34
CA GLY A 504 9.06 -9.73 11.29
C GLY A 504 8.94 -11.18 11.76
N SER A 505 9.10 -12.07 10.79
CA SER A 505 8.92 -13.52 10.88
C SER A 505 9.85 -14.18 11.90
N LEU A 506 11.05 -13.64 12.11
CA LEU A 506 11.99 -14.13 13.12
C LEU A 506 11.40 -14.12 14.55
N PHE A 507 10.47 -13.21 14.83
CA PHE A 507 9.76 -13.11 16.11
C PHE A 507 8.27 -13.50 15.98
N ALA A 508 7.87 -14.21 14.92
CA ALA A 508 6.47 -14.60 14.67
C ALA A 508 5.85 -15.44 15.81
N LYS A 509 6.70 -16.06 16.66
CA LYS A 509 6.28 -16.87 17.82
C LYS A 509 6.78 -16.30 19.14
N THR A 510 7.08 -15.00 19.18
CA THR A 510 7.65 -14.32 20.35
C THR A 510 6.87 -13.05 20.66
N THR A 511 6.36 -12.96 21.89
CA THR A 511 5.71 -11.78 22.46
C THR A 511 6.14 -11.63 23.92
N GLY A 512 6.19 -10.40 24.43
CA GLY A 512 6.67 -10.06 25.76
C GLY A 512 8.19 -10.10 25.94
N ALA A 513 8.97 -10.31 24.85
CA ALA A 513 10.42 -10.36 24.94
C ALA A 513 11.03 -8.97 25.16
N GLN A 514 12.16 -8.95 25.86
CA GLN A 514 12.96 -7.76 26.12
C GLN A 514 14.39 -8.06 25.67
N VAL A 515 14.90 -7.30 24.70
CA VAL A 515 16.23 -7.55 24.11
C VAL A 515 17.10 -6.30 24.18
N PRO A 516 18.27 -6.36 24.83
CA PRO A 516 19.22 -5.26 24.83
C PRO A 516 19.93 -5.13 23.47
N VAL A 517 20.20 -3.88 23.07
CA VAL A 517 21.08 -3.54 21.94
C VAL A 517 22.06 -2.49 22.47
N ASP A 518 23.13 -2.97 23.11
CA ASP A 518 24.02 -2.14 23.94
C ASP A 518 25.49 -2.57 23.96
N GLY A 519 25.87 -3.61 23.21
CA GLY A 519 27.23 -4.18 23.24
C GLY A 519 27.60 -4.83 24.58
N GLY A 520 26.62 -5.07 25.47
CA GLY A 520 26.82 -5.56 26.82
C GLY A 520 27.23 -4.46 27.80
N THR A 521 26.56 -4.37 28.94
CA THR A 521 26.89 -3.45 30.04
C THR A 521 27.24 -4.25 31.29
N GLU A 522 28.39 -3.96 31.92
CA GLU A 522 28.80 -4.55 33.20
C GLU A 522 27.75 -4.41 34.31
N ARG A 523 26.89 -3.39 34.24
CA ARG A 523 25.84 -3.16 35.26
C ARG A 523 24.60 -4.05 35.10
N VAL A 524 24.53 -4.86 34.03
CA VAL A 524 23.32 -5.63 33.66
C VAL A 524 23.62 -7.11 33.43
N VAL A 525 24.78 -7.43 32.80
CA VAL A 525 25.17 -8.80 32.45
C VAL A 525 25.54 -9.63 33.66
#